data_AF-A0A9E3AFE3-F1
#
_entry.id   AF-A0A9E3AFE3-F1
#
_cell.length_a   1.000
_cell.length_b   1.000
_cell.length_c   1.000
_cell.angle_alpha   90.00
_cell.angle_beta   90.00
_cell.angle_gamma   90.00
#
_symmetry.space_group_name_H-M   'P 1'
#
loop_
_entity.id
_entity.type
_entity.pdbx_description
1 polymer ?
#
loop_
_entity_poly.entity_id
_entity_poly.type
_entity_poly.pdbx_seq_one_letter_code
_entity_poly.pdbx_strand_id
1 'polypeptide(L)'
;MFSSCQAGCFSLSARGSFKEEMPLGTFNVIDQFVDRTYRRESSFFGNGCVARVSMAHPVSPRSRMHLTAAVEAESIPFARTGTYLCMEDPQISTLAESLIYRAIGYSVIGMTNMPEAKLARGTEIC
;
A
#
# COMPACT_ATOMS: atom_id res chain seq x y z
N MET A 1 -13.83 10.67 15.07
CA MET A 1 -14.04 11.97 14.38
C MET A 1 -13.38 11.82 13.00
N PHE A 2 -14.10 11.26 12.02
CA PHE A 2 -13.60 11.18 10.65
C PHE A 2 -13.83 12.56 10.04
N SER A 3 -12.77 13.36 9.93
CA SER A 3 -12.82 14.57 9.13
C SER A 3 -13.30 14.18 7.73
N SER A 4 -14.20 14.97 7.15
CA SER A 4 -14.66 14.79 5.79
C SER A 4 -13.49 15.04 4.84
N CYS A 5 -12.70 14.01 4.50
CA CYS A 5 -11.75 14.06 3.38
C CYS A 5 -12.48 14.60 2.15
N GLN A 6 -12.01 15.75 1.63
CA GLN A 6 -12.58 16.36 0.42
C GLN A 6 -11.90 15.85 -0.86
N ALA A 7 -10.73 15.22 -0.73
CA ALA A 7 -9.93 14.68 -1.84
C ALA A 7 -9.67 13.17 -1.68
N GLY A 8 -9.67 12.46 -2.82
CA GLY A 8 -9.46 11.03 -2.96
C GLY A 8 -8.28 10.74 -3.92
N CYS A 9 -7.40 9.80 -3.60
CA CYS A 9 -6.27 9.37 -4.41
C CYS A 9 -6.24 7.83 -4.51
N PHE A 10 -6.30 7.32 -5.73
CA PHE A 10 -6.12 5.90 -6.02
C PHE A 10 -4.81 5.68 -6.77
N SER A 11 -3.95 4.82 -6.23
CA SER A 11 -2.68 4.42 -6.84
C SER A 11 -2.78 2.98 -7.33
N LEU A 12 -2.47 2.76 -8.61
CA LEU A 12 -2.48 1.45 -9.26
C LEU A 12 -1.06 1.00 -9.54
N SER A 13 -0.78 -0.29 -9.35
CA SER A 13 0.56 -0.79 -9.60
C SER A 13 0.62 -2.28 -9.94
N ALA A 14 1.54 -2.63 -10.84
CA ALA A 14 1.87 -4.02 -11.19
C ALA A 14 2.90 -4.58 -10.20
N ARG A 15 2.66 -5.82 -9.73
CA ARG A 15 3.33 -6.41 -8.56
C ARG A 15 3.52 -7.92 -8.67
N GLY A 16 4.49 -8.44 -7.91
CA GLY A 16 4.60 -9.88 -7.65
C GLY A 16 3.71 -10.30 -6.49
N SER A 17 3.10 -11.48 -6.57
CA SER A 17 2.32 -12.10 -5.48
C SER A 17 3.19 -13.08 -4.69
N PHE A 18 3.01 -13.12 -3.37
CA PHE A 18 3.63 -14.13 -2.50
C PHE A 18 2.68 -15.25 -2.10
N LYS A 19 1.40 -15.16 -2.48
CA LYS A 19 0.37 -16.11 -2.05
C LYS A 19 -0.18 -16.91 -3.23
N GLU A 20 -0.31 -18.21 -3.05
CA GLU A 20 -0.78 -19.13 -4.09
C GLU A 20 -2.27 -18.92 -4.38
N GLU A 21 -3.05 -18.56 -3.36
CA GLU A 21 -4.46 -18.21 -3.48
C GLU A 21 -4.71 -16.86 -4.20
N MET A 22 -3.64 -16.11 -4.51
CA MET A 22 -3.70 -14.87 -5.30
C MET A 22 -2.88 -15.03 -6.59
N PRO A 23 -3.42 -15.76 -7.59
CA PRO A 23 -2.76 -15.93 -8.88
C PRO A 23 -2.63 -14.59 -9.63
N LEU A 24 -1.79 -14.59 -10.66
CA LEU A 24 -1.63 -13.44 -11.56
C LEU A 24 -3.00 -13.00 -12.11
N GLY A 25 -3.24 -11.69 -12.12
CA GLY A 25 -4.53 -11.11 -12.50
C GLY A 25 -5.51 -10.90 -11.35
N THR A 26 -5.21 -11.39 -10.15
CA THR A 26 -6.00 -11.08 -8.94
C THR A 26 -5.77 -9.63 -8.52
N PHE A 27 -6.85 -8.87 -8.37
CA PHE A 27 -6.78 -7.49 -7.88
C PHE A 27 -6.65 -7.47 -6.35
N ASN A 28 -5.74 -6.68 -5.79
CA ASN A 28 -5.55 -6.63 -4.34
C ASN A 28 -5.89 -5.25 -3.79
N VAL A 29 -6.93 -5.19 -2.94
CA VAL A 29 -7.27 -3.99 -2.16
C VAL A 29 -6.34 -3.94 -0.95
N ILE A 30 -5.17 -3.32 -1.14
CA ILE A 30 -4.14 -3.17 -0.13
C ILE A 30 -4.62 -2.25 1.00
N ASP A 31 -4.31 -2.64 2.23
CA ASP A 31 -4.67 -1.88 3.43
C ASP A 31 -3.54 -1.74 4.44
N GLN A 32 -2.43 -2.45 4.23
CA GLN A 32 -1.25 -2.39 5.08
C GLN A 32 0.02 -2.29 4.23
N PHE A 33 1.04 -1.64 4.79
CA PHE A 33 2.32 -1.43 4.11
C PHE A 33 3.49 -1.81 5.02
N VAL A 34 4.50 -2.41 4.42
CA VAL A 34 5.84 -2.55 4.99
C VAL A 34 6.80 -1.79 4.09
N ASP A 35 7.54 -0.85 4.67
CA ASP A 35 8.44 0.02 3.93
C ASP A 35 9.89 -0.42 4.12
N ARG A 36 10.54 -0.78 3.02
CA ARG A 36 11.99 -1.05 2.93
C ARG A 36 12.70 -0.04 2.02
N THR A 37 12.02 1.05 1.67
CA THR A 37 12.66 2.17 0.95
C THR A 37 13.47 3.03 1.94
N TYR A 38 14.54 3.64 1.45
CA TYR A 38 15.49 4.43 2.24
C TYR A 38 16.02 5.67 1.52
N ARG A 39 15.86 5.80 0.20
CA ARG A 39 16.41 6.95 -0.57
C ARG A 39 15.42 8.09 -0.79
N ARG A 40 14.20 7.96 -0.28
CA ARG A 40 13.05 8.78 -0.68
C ARG A 40 12.63 9.74 0.43
N GLU A 41 12.34 10.99 0.07
CA GLU A 41 11.73 11.93 1.00
C GLU A 41 10.32 11.46 1.37
N SER A 42 10.02 11.36 2.66
CA SER A 42 8.80 10.71 3.16
C SER A 42 7.94 11.57 4.07
N SER A 43 8.21 12.87 4.13
CA SER A 43 7.48 13.86 4.92
C SER A 43 7.53 15.23 4.24
N PHE A 44 6.41 15.95 4.27
CA PHE A 44 6.37 17.37 3.87
C PHE A 44 6.89 18.30 4.97
N PHE A 45 7.00 17.80 6.20
CA PHE A 45 7.48 18.56 7.35
C PHE A 45 9.01 18.52 7.40
N GLY A 46 9.62 19.71 7.51
CA GLY A 46 11.07 19.92 7.63
C GLY A 46 11.36 21.28 8.28
N ASN A 47 12.62 21.72 8.27
CA ASN A 47 13.05 23.05 8.74
C ASN A 47 12.54 23.43 10.15
N GLY A 48 12.63 22.50 11.10
CA GLY A 48 12.23 22.71 12.50
C GLY A 48 10.78 22.34 12.83
N CYS A 49 9.97 21.96 11.84
CA CYS A 49 8.64 21.39 12.06
C CYS A 49 8.67 19.86 11.96
N VAL A 50 8.14 19.16 12.96
CA VAL A 50 8.07 17.69 13.00
C VAL A 50 6.63 17.25 13.23
N ALA A 51 6.06 16.49 12.29
CA ALA A 51 4.78 15.82 12.49
C ALA A 51 4.98 14.31 12.71
N ARG A 52 4.19 13.74 13.62
CA ARG A 52 4.14 12.29 13.87
C ARG A 52 2.77 11.77 13.48
N VAL A 53 2.67 11.30 12.25
CA VAL A 53 1.40 10.82 11.68
C VAL A 53 1.30 9.31 11.89
N SER A 54 0.18 8.84 12.42
CA SER A 54 -0.04 7.41 12.62
C SER A 54 -0.24 6.69 11.29
N MET A 55 0.52 5.61 11.11
CA MET A 55 0.45 4.69 9.97
C MET A 55 -0.17 3.34 10.33
N ALA A 56 -0.81 3.21 11.51
CA ALA A 56 -1.47 1.96 11.91
C ALA A 56 -2.60 1.56 10.94
N HIS A 57 -3.31 2.56 10.41
CA HIS A 57 -4.31 2.40 9.36
C HIS A 57 -3.97 3.38 8.23
N PRO A 58 -3.07 2.99 7.31
CA PRO A 58 -2.51 3.89 6.31
C PRO A 58 -3.47 4.18 5.14
N VAL A 59 -4.52 3.36 4.97
CA VAL A 59 -5.52 3.51 3.91
C VAL A 59 -6.87 3.88 4.50
N SER A 60 -7.56 4.82 3.85
CA SER A 60 -8.92 5.23 4.23
C SER A 60 -9.90 4.06 4.13
N PRO A 61 -10.65 3.72 5.21
CA PRO A 61 -11.70 2.70 5.16
C PRO A 61 -12.80 3.02 4.14
N ARG A 62 -13.09 4.31 3.92
CA ARG A 62 -14.09 4.76 2.96
C ARG A 62 -13.63 4.53 1.53
N SER A 63 -12.39 4.90 1.19
CA SER A 63 -11.82 4.65 -0.14
C SER A 63 -11.77 3.15 -0.45
N ARG A 64 -11.42 2.32 0.56
CA ARG A 64 -11.49 0.86 0.44
C ARG A 64 -12.88 0.32 0.17
N MET A 65 -13.89 0.83 0.88
CA MET A 65 -15.28 0.41 0.69
C MET A 65 -15.75 0.70 -0.74
N HIS A 66 -15.49 1.90 -1.25
CA HIS A 66 -15.86 2.26 -2.62
C HIS A 66 -15.12 1.42 -3.66
N LEU A 67 -13.81 1.21 -3.48
CA LEU A 67 -13.03 0.39 -4.41
C LEU A 67 -13.54 -1.05 -4.42
N THR A 68 -13.78 -1.62 -3.23
CA THR A 68 -14.32 -2.98 -3.07
C THR A 68 -15.67 -3.15 -3.75
N ALA A 69 -16.59 -2.19 -3.56
CA ALA A 69 -17.89 -2.23 -4.23
C ALA A 69 -17.75 -2.15 -5.77
N ALA A 70 -16.78 -1.38 -6.27
CA ALA A 70 -16.52 -1.26 -7.70
C ALA A 70 -15.97 -2.57 -8.30
N VAL A 71 -14.96 -3.21 -7.67
CA VAL A 71 -14.46 -4.50 -8.19
C VAL A 71 -15.51 -5.62 -8.10
N GLU A 72 -16.38 -5.60 -7.08
CA GLU A 72 -17.51 -6.52 -6.99
C GLU A 72 -18.52 -6.33 -8.11
N ALA A 73 -18.90 -5.08 -8.42
CA ALA A 73 -19.84 -4.77 -9.49
C ALA A 73 -19.33 -5.24 -10.86
N GLU A 74 -18.03 -5.15 -11.09
CA GLU A 74 -17.36 -5.61 -12.32
C GLU A 74 -17.02 -7.11 -12.32
N SER A 75 -17.37 -7.84 -11.25
CA SER A 75 -17.05 -9.28 -11.10
C SER A 75 -15.57 -9.62 -11.28
N ILE A 76 -14.67 -8.69 -10.92
CA ILE A 76 -13.22 -8.87 -11.02
C ILE A 76 -12.74 -9.72 -9.84
N PRO A 77 -11.96 -10.81 -10.03
CA PRO A 77 -11.38 -11.57 -8.93
C PRO A 77 -10.45 -10.70 -8.07
N PHE A 78 -10.68 -10.64 -6.76
CA PHE A 78 -9.93 -9.74 -5.89
C PHE A 78 -9.75 -10.23 -4.45
N ALA A 79 -8.71 -9.76 -3.78
CA ALA A 79 -8.52 -9.87 -2.34
C ALA A 79 -8.94 -8.55 -1.65
N ARG A 80 -9.76 -8.68 -0.60
CA ARG A 80 -10.31 -7.52 0.15
C ARG A 80 -9.29 -6.79 1.00
N THR A 81 -8.20 -7.43 1.37
CA THR A 81 -7.13 -6.94 2.25
C THR A 81 -5.80 -7.44 1.75
N GLY A 82 -4.72 -6.75 2.09
CA GLY A 82 -3.38 -7.23 1.78
C GLY A 82 -2.29 -6.34 2.35
N THR A 83 -1.21 -6.99 2.75
CA THR A 83 0.02 -6.31 3.18
C THR A 83 0.96 -6.17 1.98
N TYR A 84 1.25 -4.92 1.62
CA TYR A 84 2.15 -4.57 0.54
C TYR A 84 3.55 -4.31 1.06
N LEU A 85 4.55 -5.01 0.52
CA LEU A 85 5.95 -4.71 0.77
C LEU A 85 6.47 -3.74 -0.30
N CYS A 86 6.90 -2.55 0.12
CA CYS A 86 7.61 -1.62 -0.74
C CYS A 86 9.12 -1.79 -0.59
N MET A 87 9.81 -2.21 -1.65
CA MET A 87 11.26 -2.29 -1.69
C MET A 87 11.85 -1.10 -2.47
N GLU A 88 13.12 -0.80 -2.20
CA GLU A 88 13.86 0.18 -3.00
C GLU A 88 14.20 -0.40 -4.38
N ASP A 89 13.96 0.39 -5.42
CA ASP A 89 14.36 0.10 -6.79
C ASP A 89 15.87 0.36 -7.01
N PRO A 90 16.49 -0.15 -8.10
CA PRO A 90 15.94 -0.97 -9.18
C PRO A 90 16.06 -2.48 -8.95
N GLN A 91 16.68 -2.90 -7.85
CA GLN A 91 16.97 -4.30 -7.60
C GLN A 91 15.68 -5.09 -7.26
N ILE A 92 15.51 -6.26 -7.86
CA ILE A 92 14.45 -7.21 -7.49
C ILE A 92 14.96 -8.10 -6.33
N SER A 93 14.05 -8.54 -5.47
CA SER A 93 14.37 -9.41 -4.34
C SER A 93 15.07 -10.69 -4.78
N THR A 94 16.02 -11.13 -3.98
CA THR A 94 16.57 -12.47 -4.05
C THR A 94 15.50 -13.52 -3.68
N LEU A 95 15.77 -14.79 -4.00
CA LEU A 95 14.91 -15.89 -3.58
C LEU A 95 14.82 -15.97 -2.04
N ALA A 96 15.94 -15.79 -1.34
CA ALA A 96 15.99 -15.85 0.12
C ALA A 96 15.08 -14.78 0.76
N GLU A 97 15.14 -13.54 0.27
CA GLU A 97 14.24 -12.47 0.72
C GLU A 97 12.78 -12.80 0.42
N SER A 98 12.48 -13.29 -0.78
CA SER A 98 11.13 -13.65 -1.20
C SER A 98 10.53 -14.75 -0.32
N LEU A 99 11.32 -15.77 0.05
CA LEU A 99 10.92 -16.84 0.95
C LEU A 99 10.60 -16.31 2.36
N ILE A 100 11.40 -15.37 2.86
CA ILE A 100 11.14 -14.71 4.17
C ILE A 100 9.85 -13.92 4.11
N TYR A 101 9.65 -13.08 3.08
CA TYR A 101 8.44 -12.26 2.94
C TYR A 101 7.17 -13.11 2.82
N ARG A 102 7.27 -14.22 2.08
CA ARG A 102 6.20 -15.22 1.98
C ARG A 102 5.92 -15.87 3.34
N ALA A 103 6.96 -16.28 4.07
CA ALA A 103 6.81 -16.91 5.39
C ALA A 103 6.21 -15.97 6.45
N ILE A 104 6.51 -14.67 6.40
CA ILE A 104 5.91 -13.64 7.26
C ILE A 104 4.45 -13.36 6.88
N GLY A 105 4.03 -13.71 5.66
CA GLY A 105 2.64 -13.57 5.20
C GLY A 105 2.34 -12.28 4.46
N TYR A 106 3.34 -11.61 3.90
CA TYR A 106 3.11 -10.46 3.02
C TYR A 106 2.33 -10.90 1.77
N SER A 107 1.53 -10.00 1.22
CA SER A 107 0.61 -10.31 0.12
C SER A 107 1.26 -10.09 -1.24
N VAL A 108 1.85 -8.91 -1.42
CA VAL A 108 2.48 -8.50 -2.68
C VAL A 108 3.73 -7.67 -2.43
N ILE A 109 4.58 -7.58 -3.45
CA ILE A 109 5.79 -6.74 -3.45
C ILE A 109 5.82 -5.79 -4.64
N GLY A 110 6.35 -4.60 -4.42
CA GLY A 110 6.77 -3.69 -5.48
C GLY A 110 7.54 -2.50 -4.96
N MET A 111 7.55 -1.41 -5.74
CA MET A 111 8.54 -0.34 -5.58
C MET A 111 7.96 1.09 -5.54
N THR A 112 6.65 1.34 -5.59
CA THR A 112 6.15 2.75 -5.72
C THR A 112 5.21 3.24 -4.61
N ASN A 113 4.43 2.38 -3.96
CA ASN A 113 3.39 2.84 -3.03
C ASN A 113 3.92 3.44 -1.70
N MET A 114 5.25 3.43 -1.49
CA MET A 114 5.93 4.22 -0.46
C MET A 114 6.95 5.15 -1.15
N PRO A 115 6.99 6.46 -0.83
CA PRO A 115 6.33 7.12 0.29
C PRO A 115 4.90 7.62 0.01
N GLU A 116 4.28 7.32 -1.14
CA GLU A 116 2.94 7.81 -1.52
C GLU A 116 1.90 7.72 -0.38
N ALA A 117 1.78 6.55 0.27
CA ALA A 117 0.82 6.35 1.36
C ALA A 117 1.15 7.20 2.61
N LYS A 118 2.44 7.42 2.93
CA LYS A 118 2.87 8.29 4.03
C LYS A 118 2.51 9.74 3.76
N LEU A 119 2.76 10.20 2.53
CA LEU A 119 2.51 11.57 2.11
C LEU A 119 1.00 11.87 2.08
N ALA A 120 0.19 10.99 1.48
CA ALA A 120 -1.26 11.12 1.48
C ALA A 120 -1.83 11.16 2.90
N ARG A 121 -1.34 10.29 3.79
CA ARG A 121 -1.76 10.28 5.18
C ARG A 121 -1.35 11.56 5.93
N GLY A 122 -0.17 12.10 5.62
CA GLY A 122 0.34 13.34 6.21
C GLY A 122 -0.39 14.60 5.79
N THR A 123 -1.13 14.57 4.68
CA THR A 123 -1.94 15.68 4.17
C THR A 123 -3.45 15.47 4.33
N GLU A 124 -3.85 14.43 5.08
CA GLU A 124 -5.25 14.05 5.27
C GLU A 124 -6.01 13.75 3.96
N ILE A 125 -5.29 13.26 2.95
CA ILE A 125 -5.88 12.76 1.71
C ILE A 125 -6.37 11.32 1.93
N CYS A 126 -7.58 11.05 1.46
CA CYS A 126 -8.14 9.72 1.30
C CYS A 126 -7.92 9.21 -0.12
#